data_AF-A0A7X8QH63-F1
#
_entry.id   AF-A0A7X8QH63-F1
#
_cell.length_a   1.000
_cell.length_b   1.000
_cell.length_c   1.000
_cell.angle_alpha   90.00
_cell.angle_beta   90.00
_cell.angle_gamma   90.00
#
_symmetry.space_group_name_H-M   'P 1'
#
loop_
_entity.id
_entity.type
_entity.pdbx_description
1 polymer ?
#
loop_
_entity_poly.entity_id
_entity_poly.type
_entity_poly.pdbx_seq_one_letter_code
_entity_poly.pdbx_strand_id
1 'polypeptide(L)'
;MKDIENNATTVKLEPVEKSNIVKFIVASALGGFLFLVPIPYGTTFTIPIGILIDWVSGLLKLETLDLSSLLVLVFITFSSIMTIINMVFKPEFIQKNEMMNKLFSPSPLYLVSRFIGLIIVYMVYFNFGPEFIISGATGGSMLGVSATLVSVVLCIAFLMPLLT
;
A
#
# COMPACT_ATOMS: atom_id res chain seq x y z
N MET A 1 -22.89 -8.81 58.67
CA MET A 1 -23.37 -8.91 57.28
C MET A 1 -22.82 -7.66 56.58
N LYS A 2 -21.51 -7.55 56.24
CA LYS A 2 -20.70 -8.42 55.34
C LYS A 2 -21.60 -8.77 54.16
N ASP A 3 -21.57 -8.09 53.02
CA ASP A 3 -20.55 -8.29 51.97
C ASP A 3 -20.58 -7.16 50.90
N ILE A 4 -19.82 -6.07 51.10
CA ILE A 4 -19.52 -5.12 50.01
C ILE A 4 -18.01 -4.90 49.98
N GLU A 5 -17.28 -5.89 49.46
CA GLU A 5 -15.87 -5.69 49.10
C GLU A 5 -15.53 -6.52 47.86
N ASN A 6 -14.94 -5.82 46.89
CA ASN A 6 -13.97 -6.34 45.93
C ASN A 6 -14.46 -7.33 44.87
N ASN A 7 -14.96 -6.78 43.76
CA ASN A 7 -14.82 -7.44 42.46
C ASN A 7 -13.93 -6.60 41.54
N ALA A 8 -12.67 -6.44 41.95
CA ALA A 8 -11.60 -6.06 41.05
C ALA A 8 -11.27 -7.30 40.20
N THR A 9 -11.69 -7.30 38.95
CA THR A 9 -11.33 -8.35 37.99
C THR A 9 -9.81 -8.32 37.77
N THR A 10 -9.07 -9.15 38.50
CA THR A 10 -7.62 -9.30 38.32
C THR A 10 -7.38 -9.99 36.99
N VAL A 11 -7.08 -9.22 35.94
CA VAL A 11 -6.56 -9.75 34.67
C VAL A 11 -5.22 -10.42 34.98
N LYS A 12 -5.19 -11.75 35.03
CA LYS A 12 -3.95 -12.53 35.15
C LYS A 12 -3.13 -12.31 33.88
N LEU A 13 -2.04 -11.57 34.00
CA LEU A 13 -1.04 -11.46 32.95
C LEU A 13 -0.22 -12.75 32.93
N GLU A 14 -0.36 -13.55 31.89
CA GLU A 14 0.53 -14.70 31.70
C GLU A 14 1.98 -14.20 31.53
N PRO A 15 2.96 -14.85 32.18
CA PRO A 15 4.36 -14.44 32.08
C PRO A 15 4.83 -14.61 30.63
N VAL A 16 5.29 -13.51 30.03
CA VAL A 16 5.84 -13.51 28.67
C VAL A 16 7.01 -14.50 28.60
N GLU A 17 6.90 -15.53 27.77
CA GLU A 17 8.00 -16.46 27.54
C GLU A 17 9.23 -15.69 27.02
N LYS A 18 10.39 -15.96 27.63
CA LYS A 18 11.68 -15.35 27.23
C LYS A 18 11.99 -15.54 25.74
N SER A 19 11.51 -16.64 25.15
CA SER A 19 11.61 -16.93 23.71
C SER A 19 10.88 -15.91 22.83
N ASN A 20 9.71 -15.43 23.25
CA ASN A 20 8.94 -14.44 22.50
C ASN A 20 9.57 -13.05 22.57
N ILE A 21 10.21 -12.71 23.69
CA ILE A 21 10.98 -11.46 23.84
C ILE A 21 12.17 -11.45 22.87
N VAL A 22 12.90 -12.57 22.77
CA VAL A 22 14.04 -12.67 21.84
C VAL A 22 13.57 -12.56 20.39
N LYS A 23 12.48 -13.25 20.01
CA LYS A 23 11.91 -13.14 18.65
C LYS A 23 11.48 -11.71 18.32
N PHE A 24 10.83 -11.03 19.27
CA PHE A 24 10.44 -9.63 19.12
C PHE A 24 11.66 -8.73 18.91
N ILE A 25 12.68 -8.83 19.77
CA ILE A 25 13.90 -8.02 19.67
C ILE A 25 14.60 -8.25 18.33
N VAL A 26 14.73 -9.51 17.90
CA VAL A 26 15.38 -9.84 16.62
C VAL A 26 14.56 -9.32 15.43
N ALA A 27 13.24 -9.48 15.44
CA ALA A 27 12.36 -8.95 14.39
C ALA A 27 12.43 -7.42 14.32
N SER A 28 12.30 -6.72 15.45
CA SER A 28 12.39 -5.26 15.51
C SER A 28 13.77 -4.73 15.13
N ALA A 29 14.86 -5.41 15.54
CA ALA A 29 16.21 -5.05 15.13
C ALA A 29 16.42 -5.22 13.61
N LEU A 30 15.90 -6.32 13.05
CA LEU A 30 15.94 -6.57 11.60
C LEU A 30 15.11 -5.54 10.83
N GLY A 31 13.90 -5.23 11.30
CA GLY A 31 13.07 -4.15 10.74
C GLY A 31 13.79 -2.80 10.84
N GLY A 32 14.36 -2.47 12.00
CA GLY A 32 15.12 -1.23 12.20
C GLY A 32 16.30 -1.13 11.24
N PHE A 33 17.05 -2.22 11.05
CA PHE A 33 18.11 -2.29 10.05
C PHE A 33 17.59 -2.08 8.63
N LEU A 34 16.49 -2.74 8.23
CA LEU A 34 15.93 -2.64 6.89
C LEU A 34 15.32 -1.27 6.56
N PHE A 35 14.88 -0.49 7.55
CA PHE A 35 14.16 0.77 7.34
C PHE A 35 14.95 2.03 7.75
N LEU A 36 15.93 1.95 8.66
CA LEU A 36 16.63 3.13 9.19
C LEU A 36 18.12 3.19 8.83
N VAL A 37 18.79 2.07 8.54
CA VAL A 37 20.24 2.07 8.35
C VAL A 37 20.58 2.38 6.88
N PRO A 38 21.27 3.49 6.58
CA PRO A 38 21.73 3.76 5.22
C PRO A 38 22.93 2.87 4.89
N ILE A 39 22.86 2.19 3.75
CA ILE A 39 23.95 1.40 3.17
C ILE A 39 24.44 2.03 1.86
N PRO A 40 25.74 1.97 1.57
CA PRO A 40 26.28 2.49 0.32
C PRO A 40 25.79 1.62 -0.85
N TYR A 41 25.20 2.25 -1.86
CA TYR A 41 24.71 1.59 -3.07
C TYR A 41 25.06 2.45 -4.30
N GLY A 42 26.13 2.06 -5.00
CA GLY A 42 26.71 2.86 -6.08
C GLY A 42 27.32 4.16 -5.56
N THR A 43 26.86 5.30 -6.07
CA THR A 43 27.35 6.65 -5.69
C THR A 43 26.56 7.30 -4.55
N THR A 44 25.51 6.64 -4.04
CA THR A 44 24.55 7.22 -3.11
C THR A 44 24.30 6.27 -1.93
N PHE A 45 23.87 6.81 -0.79
CA PHE A 45 23.37 6.00 0.32
C PHE A 45 21.89 5.70 0.13
N THR A 46 21.51 4.43 0.24
CA THR A 46 20.11 3.98 0.20
C THR A 46 19.81 3.11 1.40
N ILE A 47 18.53 2.93 1.70
CA ILE A 47 18.08 2.05 2.77
C ILE A 47 17.99 0.61 2.20
N PRO A 48 18.30 -0.46 2.95
CA PRO A 48 18.25 -1.84 2.46
C PRO A 48 16.92 -2.23 1.82
N ILE A 49 15.79 -1.76 2.35
CA ILE A 49 14.49 -1.98 1.72
C ILE A 49 14.37 -1.32 0.34
N GLY A 50 15.04 -0.19 0.11
CA GLY A 50 15.09 0.47 -1.19
C GLY A 50 15.68 -0.42 -2.27
N ILE A 51 16.76 -1.17 -1.95
CA ILE A 51 17.35 -2.15 -2.88
C ILE A 51 16.36 -3.28 -3.19
N LEU A 52 15.61 -3.74 -2.19
CA LEU A 52 14.57 -4.76 -2.40
C LEU A 52 13.43 -4.23 -3.27
N ILE A 53 13.01 -2.98 -3.06
CA ILE A 53 11.99 -2.32 -3.87
C ILE A 53 12.46 -2.20 -5.31
N ASP A 54 13.69 -1.75 -5.55
CA ASP A 54 14.27 -1.62 -6.88
C ASP A 54 14.38 -2.99 -7.58
N TRP A 55 14.73 -4.03 -6.82
CA TRP A 55 14.77 -5.40 -7.32
C TRP A 55 13.37 -5.90 -7.71
N VAL A 56 12.37 -5.71 -6.86
CA VAL A 56 10.96 -6.07 -7.16
C VAL A 56 10.42 -5.25 -8.33
N SER A 57 10.69 -3.94 -8.38
CA SER A 57 10.35 -3.08 -9.51
C SER A 57 11.01 -3.56 -10.80
N GLY A 58 12.27 -4.00 -10.75
CA GLY A 58 12.98 -4.59 -11.89
C GLY A 58 12.33 -5.88 -12.38
N LEU A 59 11.91 -6.77 -11.47
CA LEU A 59 11.18 -7.99 -11.82
C LEU A 59 9.84 -7.69 -12.50
N LEU A 60 9.12 -6.67 -12.03
CA LEU A 60 7.85 -6.24 -12.63
C LEU A 60 8.03 -5.51 -13.97
N LYS A 61 9.26 -5.17 -14.36
CA LYS A 61 9.59 -4.51 -15.63
C LYS A 61 10.24 -5.44 -16.65
N LEU A 62 10.53 -6.70 -16.30
CA LEU A 62 11.46 -7.55 -17.06
C LEU A 62 10.90 -8.16 -18.35
N GLU A 63 9.63 -7.95 -18.67
CA GLU A 63 9.05 -8.37 -19.94
C GLU A 63 8.61 -7.13 -20.71
N THR A 64 8.65 -7.19 -22.04
CA THR A 64 8.44 -6.09 -23.02
C THR A 64 7.13 -5.31 -22.88
N LEU A 65 6.30 -5.64 -21.90
CA LEU A 65 5.11 -4.95 -21.46
C LEU A 65 5.40 -4.37 -20.07
N ASP A 66 5.23 -3.07 -19.90
CA ASP A 66 5.34 -2.42 -18.59
C ASP A 66 4.20 -2.91 -17.66
N LEU A 67 4.36 -4.12 -17.11
CA LEU A 67 3.37 -4.80 -16.27
C LEU A 67 3.06 -3.94 -15.05
N SER A 68 4.03 -3.17 -14.57
CA SER A 68 3.84 -2.25 -13.46
C SER A 68 2.83 -1.14 -13.79
N SER A 69 2.95 -0.50 -14.96
CA SER A 69 1.98 0.48 -15.45
C SER A 69 0.62 -0.15 -15.76
N LEU A 70 0.59 -1.37 -16.31
CA LEU A 70 -0.65 -2.12 -16.56
C LEU A 70 -1.36 -2.45 -15.23
N LEU A 71 -0.61 -2.87 -14.22
CA LEU A 71 -1.16 -3.22 -12.91
C LEU A 71 -1.78 -1.97 -12.25
N VAL A 72 -1.12 -0.81 -12.34
CA VAL A 72 -1.68 0.47 -11.91
C VAL A 72 -2.99 0.79 -12.65
N LEU A 73 -3.01 0.67 -13.98
CA LEU A 73 -4.20 0.89 -14.80
C LEU A 73 -5.35 -0.02 -14.35
N VAL A 74 -5.12 -1.33 -14.27
CA VAL A 74 -6.12 -2.33 -13.87
C VAL A 74 -6.63 -2.08 -12.46
N PHE A 75 -5.74 -1.80 -11.50
CA PHE A 75 -6.13 -1.53 -10.12
C PHE A 75 -6.99 -0.28 -9.98
N ILE A 76 -6.60 0.83 -10.64
CA ILE A 76 -7.36 2.08 -10.58
C ILE A 76 -8.71 1.90 -11.28
N THR A 77 -8.76 1.22 -12.43
CA THR A 77 -10.00 0.90 -13.14
C THR A 77 -10.92 0.05 -12.28
N PHE A 78 -10.41 -1.05 -11.72
CA PHE A 78 -11.18 -1.94 -10.84
C PHE A 78 -11.72 -1.20 -9.62
N SER A 79 -10.86 -0.42 -8.94
CA SER A 79 -11.25 0.38 -7.78
C SER A 79 -12.32 1.42 -8.13
N SER A 80 -12.20 2.07 -9.29
CA SER A 80 -13.17 3.05 -9.77
C SER A 80 -14.51 2.41 -10.11
N ILE A 81 -14.53 1.29 -10.84
CA ILE A 81 -15.75 0.55 -11.18
C ILE A 81 -16.45 0.08 -9.90
N MET A 82 -15.71 -0.50 -8.96
CA MET A 82 -16.29 -1.01 -7.72
C MET A 82 -16.88 0.12 -6.86
N THR A 83 -16.27 1.31 -6.89
CA THR A 83 -16.81 2.52 -6.24
C THR A 83 -18.11 2.97 -6.89
N ILE A 84 -18.19 2.97 -8.22
CA ILE A 84 -19.42 3.33 -8.96
C ILE A 84 -20.54 2.34 -8.66
N ILE A 85 -20.24 1.03 -8.70
CA ILE A 85 -21.21 -0.03 -8.40
C ILE A 85 -21.74 0.16 -6.97
N ASN A 86 -20.87 0.41 -6.01
CA ASN A 86 -21.26 0.64 -4.64
C ASN A 86 -22.14 1.89 -4.47
N MET A 87 -21.85 2.97 -5.21
CA MET A 87 -22.63 4.21 -5.17
C MET A 87 -24.04 4.06 -5.79
N VAL A 88 -24.14 3.35 -6.93
CA VAL A 88 -25.38 3.20 -7.70
C VAL A 88 -26.27 2.08 -7.18
N PHE A 89 -25.70 0.90 -6.94
CA PHE A 89 -26.45 -0.31 -6.62
C PHE A 89 -26.46 -0.66 -5.14
N LYS A 90 -25.57 -0.07 -4.33
CA LYS A 90 -25.48 -0.31 -2.87
C LYS A 90 -25.60 -1.80 -2.52
N PRO A 91 -24.76 -2.68 -3.09
CA PRO A 91 -24.94 -4.12 -2.94
C PRO A 91 -24.78 -4.54 -1.48
N GLU A 92 -25.68 -5.42 -1.01
CA GLU A 92 -25.71 -5.87 0.38
C GLU A 92 -24.37 -6.47 0.86
N PHE A 93 -23.59 -7.10 -0.02
CA PHE A 93 -22.28 -7.66 0.33
C PHE A 93 -21.25 -6.59 0.74
N ILE A 94 -21.28 -5.42 0.11
CA ILE A 94 -20.40 -4.29 0.44
C ILE A 94 -20.94 -3.56 1.68
N GLN A 95 -22.26 -3.42 1.80
CA GLN A 95 -22.86 -2.72 2.95
C GLN A 95 -22.80 -3.51 4.26
N LYS A 96 -22.85 -4.85 4.20
CA LYS A 96 -22.75 -5.72 5.39
C LYS A 96 -21.32 -5.81 5.94
N ASN A 97 -20.30 -5.52 5.12
CA ASN A 97 -18.90 -5.54 5.56
C ASN A 97 -18.33 -4.13 5.68
N GLU A 98 -18.10 -3.68 6.92
CA GLU A 98 -17.58 -2.34 7.22
C GLU A 98 -16.23 -2.06 6.53
N MET A 99 -15.36 -3.07 6.38
CA MET A 99 -14.08 -2.91 5.68
C MET A 99 -14.31 -2.60 4.19
N MET A 100 -15.14 -3.39 3.50
CA MET A 100 -15.40 -3.18 2.08
C MET A 100 -16.12 -1.86 1.82
N ASN A 101 -17.06 -1.48 2.69
CA ASN A 101 -17.71 -0.18 2.61
C ASN A 101 -16.70 0.97 2.77
N LYS A 102 -15.73 0.87 3.69
CA LYS A 102 -14.66 1.87 3.84
C LYS A 102 -13.74 1.94 2.61
N LEU A 103 -13.44 0.82 1.96
CA LEU A 103 -12.60 0.81 0.75
C LEU A 103 -13.31 1.40 -0.49
N PHE A 104 -14.62 1.16 -0.63
CA PHE A 104 -15.38 1.50 -1.84
C PHE A 104 -16.40 2.64 -1.68
N SER A 105 -16.48 3.29 -0.52
CA SER A 105 -17.28 4.51 -0.26
C SER A 105 -16.39 5.72 0.09
N PRO A 106 -15.50 6.18 -0.82
CA PRO A 106 -14.70 7.37 -0.58
C PRO A 106 -15.59 8.63 -0.53
N SER A 107 -15.08 9.72 0.09
CA SER A 107 -15.78 11.00 0.07
C SER A 107 -15.96 11.52 -1.36
N PRO A 108 -16.96 12.38 -1.64
CA PRO A 108 -17.22 12.89 -2.99
C PRO A 108 -16.00 13.56 -3.65
N LEU A 109 -15.15 14.24 -2.87
CA LEU A 109 -13.91 14.84 -3.37
C LEU A 109 -12.91 13.79 -3.85
N TYR A 110 -12.72 12.72 -3.07
CA TYR A 110 -11.84 11.62 -3.46
C TYR A 110 -12.35 10.87 -4.68
N LEU A 111 -13.67 10.72 -4.80
CA LEU A 111 -14.30 10.12 -5.97
C LEU A 111 -13.99 10.93 -7.24
N VAL A 112 -14.14 12.26 -7.21
CA VAL A 112 -13.78 13.12 -8.36
C VAL A 112 -12.29 13.00 -8.70
N SER A 113 -11.40 13.02 -7.71
CA SER A 113 -9.96 12.85 -7.96
C SER A 113 -9.62 11.48 -8.56
N ARG A 114 -10.37 10.43 -8.18
CA ARG A 114 -10.20 9.08 -8.71
C ARG A 114 -10.59 9.01 -10.19
N PHE A 115 -11.67 9.68 -10.58
CA PHE A 115 -12.05 9.79 -11.99
C PHE A 115 -11.05 10.58 -12.82
N ILE A 116 -10.58 11.73 -12.31
CA ILE A 116 -9.55 12.53 -12.99
C ILE A 116 -8.27 11.70 -13.17
N GLY A 117 -7.84 11.00 -12.12
CA GLY A 117 -6.70 10.10 -12.15
C GLY A 117 -6.86 8.97 -13.17
N LEU A 118 -8.04 8.33 -13.23
CA LEU A 118 -8.34 7.30 -14.22
C LEU A 118 -8.17 7.83 -15.65
N ILE A 119 -8.73 9.00 -15.96
CA ILE A 119 -8.65 9.59 -17.30
C ILE A 119 -7.18 9.88 -17.65
N ILE A 120 -6.41 10.49 -16.73
CA ILE A 120 -4.98 10.80 -16.95
C ILE A 120 -4.18 9.51 -17.18
N VAL A 121 -4.37 8.48 -16.35
CA VAL A 121 -3.66 7.20 -16.48
C VAL A 121 -3.94 6.54 -17.83
N TYR A 122 -5.20 6.55 -18.30
CA TYR A 122 -5.56 6.06 -19.63
C TYR A 122 -4.91 6.88 -20.75
N MET A 123 -4.94 8.21 -20.65
CA MET A 123 -4.35 9.10 -21.65
C MET A 123 -2.84 8.86 -21.80
N VAL A 124 -2.12 8.74 -20.68
CA VAL A 124 -0.67 8.52 -20.68
C VAL A 124 -0.34 7.10 -21.13
N TYR A 125 -1.05 6.08 -20.65
CA TYR A 125 -0.77 4.68 -20.99
C TYR A 125 -1.00 4.39 -22.48
N PHE A 126 -2.12 4.86 -23.04
CA PHE A 126 -2.43 4.70 -24.47
C PHE A 126 -1.79 5.77 -25.36
N ASN A 127 -1.01 6.70 -24.79
CA ASN A 127 -0.42 7.85 -25.50
C ASN A 127 -1.47 8.66 -26.30
N PHE A 128 -2.66 8.82 -25.74
CA PHE A 128 -3.78 9.52 -26.37
C PHE A 128 -4.16 10.74 -25.53
N GLY A 129 -3.90 11.96 -26.03
CA GLY A 129 -4.27 13.19 -25.34
C GLY A 129 -3.35 14.39 -25.67
N PRO A 130 -3.54 15.52 -24.97
CA PRO A 130 -2.69 16.71 -25.13
C PRO A 130 -1.24 16.41 -24.72
N GLU A 131 -0.26 16.94 -25.46
CA GLU A 131 1.18 16.77 -25.17
C GLU A 131 1.56 17.16 -23.74
N PHE A 132 0.88 18.15 -23.17
CA PHE A 132 1.11 18.56 -21.77
C PHE A 132 0.83 17.45 -20.75
N ILE A 133 -0.08 16.51 -21.07
CA ILE A 133 -0.42 15.39 -20.18
C ILE A 133 0.43 14.16 -20.49
N ILE A 134 0.60 13.82 -21.77
CA ILE A 134 1.32 12.60 -22.18
C ILE A 134 2.84 12.74 -22.14
N SER A 135 3.37 13.96 -21.99
CA SER A 135 4.81 14.20 -21.92
C SER A 135 5.48 13.35 -20.83
N GLY A 136 6.68 12.87 -21.13
CA GLY A 136 7.50 12.09 -20.20
C GLY A 136 7.80 12.85 -18.90
N ALA A 137 7.88 14.18 -18.94
CA ALA A 137 8.12 15.01 -17.77
C ALA A 137 6.87 15.23 -16.88
N THR A 138 5.68 14.93 -17.39
CA THR A 138 4.41 15.11 -16.67
C THR A 138 3.76 13.76 -16.39
N GLY A 139 2.84 13.33 -17.23
CA GLY A 139 2.07 12.10 -17.02
C GLY A 139 2.94 10.84 -17.09
N GLY A 140 3.98 10.83 -17.94
CA GLY A 140 4.90 9.70 -18.02
C GLY A 140 5.66 9.48 -16.70
N SER A 141 6.18 10.56 -16.10
CA SER A 141 6.83 10.50 -14.78
C SER A 141 5.85 10.11 -13.68
N MET A 142 4.61 10.60 -13.74
CA MET A 142 3.56 10.24 -12.77
C MET A 142 3.22 8.74 -12.83
N LEU A 143 3.07 8.17 -14.03
CA LEU A 143 2.87 6.72 -14.18
C LEU A 143 4.08 5.93 -13.69
N GLY A 144 5.31 6.35 -14.04
CA GLY A 144 6.53 5.69 -13.60
C GLY A 144 6.67 5.64 -12.08
N VAL A 145 6.39 6.73 -11.37
CA VAL A 145 6.39 6.74 -9.90
C VAL A 145 5.27 5.86 -9.35
N SER A 146 4.06 5.93 -9.94
CA SER A 146 2.93 5.10 -9.51
C SER A 146 3.22 3.60 -9.65
N ALA A 147 3.90 3.22 -10.73
CA ALA A 147 4.39 1.87 -10.97
C ALA A 147 5.41 1.45 -9.89
N THR A 148 6.39 2.29 -9.56
CA THR A 148 7.32 2.01 -8.46
C THR A 148 6.59 1.89 -7.11
N LEU A 149 5.55 2.69 -6.87
CA LEU A 149 4.75 2.61 -5.64
C LEU A 149 4.08 1.24 -5.47
N VAL A 150 3.74 0.53 -6.55
CA VAL A 150 3.24 -0.86 -6.45
C VAL A 150 4.27 -1.76 -5.77
N SER A 151 5.53 -1.67 -6.18
CA SER A 151 6.63 -2.42 -5.56
C SER A 151 6.90 -1.97 -4.13
N VAL A 152 6.88 -0.65 -3.88
CA VAL A 152 7.05 -0.08 -2.54
C VAL A 152 5.99 -0.62 -1.59
N VAL A 153 4.71 -0.55 -1.96
CA VAL A 153 3.59 -1.03 -1.14
C VAL A 153 3.69 -2.53 -0.92
N LEU A 154 4.05 -3.31 -1.94
CA LEU A 154 4.24 -4.75 -1.81
C LEU A 154 5.35 -5.06 -0.79
N CYS A 155 6.54 -4.47 -0.94
CA CYS A 155 7.66 -4.70 -0.02
C CYS A 155 7.31 -4.25 1.41
N ILE A 156 6.74 -3.05 1.57
CA ILE A 156 6.40 -2.52 2.89
C ILE A 156 5.30 -3.34 3.55
N ALA A 157 4.27 -3.79 2.82
CA ALA A 157 3.19 -4.60 3.40
C ALA A 157 3.70 -5.91 4.02
N PHE A 158 4.71 -6.55 3.41
CA PHE A 158 5.33 -7.76 3.94
C PHE A 158 6.36 -7.49 5.05
N LEU A 159 7.07 -6.35 5.00
CA LEU A 159 8.20 -6.08 5.89
C LEU A 159 7.86 -5.17 7.09
N MET A 160 6.80 -4.35 7.01
CA MET A 160 6.34 -3.52 8.13
C MET A 160 5.98 -4.33 9.38
N PRO A 161 5.38 -5.55 9.29
CA PRO A 161 5.15 -6.41 10.44
C PRO A 161 6.40 -6.78 11.26
N LEU A 162 7.62 -6.62 10.72
CA LEU A 162 8.83 -6.85 11.49
C LEU A 162 9.14 -5.70 12.47
N LEU A 163 8.58 -4.51 12.24
CA LEU A 163 8.76 -3.33 13.10
C LEU A 163 7.70 -3.20 14.21
N THR A 164 6.59 -3.94 14.13
CA THR A 164 5.48 -3.87 15.09
C THR A 164 5.32 -5.17 15.86
#